data_AF-J3N077-F1
#
_entry.id   AF-J3N077-F1
#
_cell.length_a   1.000
_cell.length_b   1.000
_cell.length_c   1.000
_cell.angle_alpha   90.00
_cell.angle_beta   90.00
_cell.angle_gamma   90.00
#
_symmetry.space_group_name_H-M   'P 1'
#
loop_
_entity.id
_entity.type
_entity.pdbx_description
1 polymer ?
#
loop_
_entity_poly.entity_id
_entity_poly.type
_entity_poly.pdbx_seq_one_letter_code
_entity_poly.pdbx_strand_id
1 'polypeptide(L)'
;MADDGDAALSDVDEDPLPPPPSTSSSSLKAPPQPPSQSQPQSHARDLAAELEEERRLRRKAEESLADSETRLSRLKAFAQDVLRKRDDLTNEAAAASRAHAALQAEASTASSMLSSGFERISAKASPSAAPAPLPTSHKYSSGLPALAYGVLKRANDIVDDLLSQIDAANRDRDRAREQMDHRNYQIAIEVSELEASVAARSAECESLSSSLSQKEAEISDLRDKLAFLEGKLDAQRPVLAEQIGCASKVYDEIREIVKLVDADAASALSDSVFVWKETDVEESLKVSLEGTKMAYDLAATALHKVGAWVDNRENKVTSLEARVDELMREKEHIGVLLRSALQSNTSEALKVAEDGLREAGIEVGLKERREHRPGSMEKDEVYTLAGALENSMKESQVKIVELQHLVEALRAESGLLRTRLEGQEKEIYQLRKQIKHLEEKERVANESVEGLMMDVTAAEEEIKRWKMAAEEEAEAGKAIEQEFETQLSSLRKELDEAKQAMLELENKLKFKEETAAAAMAARDAAEKSLKLADMRSTRLRERLEEINKQLEESDNRTDSSNRNGHRYMCWPWQWLGLNYVRLPPTETEQSSNEMELSEPLI
;
A
#
# COMPACT_ATOMS: atom_id res chain seq x y z
N MET A 1 2.70 -11.42 46.81
CA MET A 1 4.11 -11.29 46.42
C MET A 1 4.11 -11.45 44.91
N ALA A 2 4.21 -10.32 44.21
CA ALA A 2 5.48 -9.72 43.81
C ALA A 2 5.95 -10.47 42.53
N ASP A 3 5.50 -10.13 41.32
CA ASP A 3 5.44 -8.79 40.65
C ASP A 3 6.82 -8.39 40.09
N ASP A 4 6.82 -7.47 39.12
CA ASP A 4 7.92 -7.07 38.23
C ASP A 4 8.38 -8.20 37.26
N GLY A 5 8.47 -8.01 35.93
CA GLY A 5 8.10 -6.86 35.11
C GLY A 5 9.28 -5.95 34.75
N ASP A 6 9.98 -6.26 33.65
CA ASP A 6 10.74 -5.25 32.90
C ASP A 6 10.76 -5.61 31.40
N ALA A 7 10.77 -4.59 30.55
CA ALA A 7 10.71 -4.67 29.09
C ALA A 7 11.78 -3.75 28.47
N ALA A 8 13.04 -4.20 28.55
CA ALA A 8 14.20 -3.45 28.07
C ALA A 8 14.23 -3.38 26.52
N LEU A 9 13.68 -2.30 25.97
CA LEU A 9 13.88 -1.89 24.57
C LEU A 9 15.28 -1.28 24.41
N SER A 10 16.22 -2.02 23.81
CA SER A 10 17.50 -1.47 23.32
C SER A 10 18.17 -2.39 22.31
N ASP A 11 17.93 -2.15 21.02
CA ASP A 11 19.02 -1.83 20.10
C ASP A 11 18.43 -1.04 18.92
N VAL A 12 19.06 0.10 18.62
CA VAL A 12 18.77 0.95 17.46
C VAL A 12 20.09 1.10 16.73
N ASP A 13 20.22 0.47 15.55
CA ASP A 13 21.36 0.69 14.69
C ASP A 13 21.35 2.14 14.19
N GLU A 14 22.32 2.94 14.62
CA GLU A 14 22.56 4.30 14.08
C GLU A 14 23.19 4.20 12.68
N ASP A 15 22.35 4.29 11.64
CA ASP A 15 22.83 4.53 10.27
C ASP A 15 23.12 6.04 10.07
N PRO A 16 24.28 6.45 9.52
CA PRO A 16 24.80 7.80 9.71
C PRO A 16 24.15 8.87 8.81
N LEU A 17 23.86 10.03 9.41
CA LEU A 17 23.30 11.19 8.72
C LEU A 17 24.23 11.72 7.60
N PRO A 18 23.70 12.01 6.39
CA PRO A 18 24.46 12.67 5.33
C PRO A 18 24.71 14.16 5.65
N PRO A 19 25.84 14.73 5.19
CA PRO A 19 26.22 16.12 5.50
C PRO A 19 25.35 17.16 4.73
N PRO A 20 25.18 18.37 5.28
CA PRO A 20 24.36 19.42 4.65
C PRO A 20 25.04 20.02 3.40
N PRO A 21 24.30 20.29 2.31
CA PRO A 21 24.87 20.89 1.11
C PRO A 21 25.19 22.39 1.32
N SER A 22 26.45 22.75 1.13
CA SER A 22 26.92 24.14 1.21
C SER A 22 26.49 24.97 0.00
N THR A 23 25.83 26.11 0.24
CA THR A 23 25.43 27.05 -0.83
C THR A 23 26.60 27.92 -1.32
N SER A 24 27.02 27.73 -2.57
CA SER A 24 27.82 28.72 -3.32
C SER A 24 27.56 28.62 -4.82
N SER A 25 27.46 29.76 -5.49
CA SER A 25 26.87 29.92 -6.82
C SER A 25 27.85 29.91 -8.00
N SER A 26 27.28 29.80 -9.20
CA SER A 26 27.81 30.15 -10.54
C SER A 26 28.54 29.06 -11.34
N SER A 27 28.46 28.98 -12.68
CA SER A 27 27.51 29.51 -13.69
C SER A 27 27.88 28.94 -15.09
N LEU A 28 26.98 29.10 -16.09
CA LEU A 28 27.17 28.81 -17.54
C LEU A 28 27.04 27.29 -17.92
N LYS A 29 26.14 26.79 -18.79
CA LYS A 29 25.70 27.18 -20.17
C LYS A 29 26.73 26.70 -21.23
N ALA A 30 26.45 25.84 -22.23
CA ALA A 30 25.21 25.36 -22.88
C ALA A 30 25.41 23.93 -23.52
N PRO A 31 24.81 23.55 -24.68
CA PRO A 31 23.43 23.07 -24.88
C PRO A 31 23.31 21.64 -25.50
N PRO A 32 22.13 20.98 -25.45
CA PRO A 32 21.86 19.75 -26.20
C PRO A 32 21.62 19.98 -27.71
N GLN A 33 21.89 18.96 -28.53
CA GLN A 33 21.45 18.87 -29.94
C GLN A 33 20.42 17.73 -30.12
N PRO A 34 19.66 17.69 -31.24
CA PRO A 34 18.27 17.20 -31.20
C PRO A 34 18.10 15.68 -31.44
N PRO A 35 17.13 15.03 -30.74
CA PRO A 35 16.72 13.66 -31.01
C PRO A 35 15.70 13.54 -32.17
N SER A 36 15.50 12.31 -32.64
CA SER A 36 14.60 11.93 -33.73
C SER A 36 13.13 12.31 -33.48
N GLN A 37 12.49 12.98 -34.45
CA GLN A 37 11.14 13.57 -34.33
C GLN A 37 9.99 12.57 -34.06
N SER A 38 10.23 11.26 -34.12
CA SER A 38 9.21 10.21 -33.92
C SER A 38 9.07 9.72 -32.48
N GLN A 39 10.15 9.62 -31.71
CA GLN A 39 10.16 8.98 -30.37
C GLN A 39 9.45 9.79 -29.27
N PRO A 40 9.55 11.14 -29.21
CA PRO A 40 8.80 11.92 -28.21
C PRO A 40 7.27 11.76 -28.35
N GLN A 41 6.79 11.47 -29.58
CA GLN A 41 5.37 11.35 -29.90
C GLN A 41 4.80 9.93 -29.79
N SER A 42 5.63 8.91 -29.55
CA SER A 42 5.17 7.65 -28.97
C SER A 42 5.11 7.81 -27.45
N HIS A 43 6.23 8.09 -26.79
CA HIS A 43 6.29 8.14 -25.32
C HIS A 43 5.27 9.11 -24.69
N ALA A 44 5.01 10.29 -25.27
CA ALA A 44 3.98 11.19 -24.76
C ALA A 44 2.54 10.68 -24.93
N ARG A 45 2.28 9.76 -25.87
CA ARG A 45 0.98 9.05 -26.01
C ARG A 45 0.90 7.84 -25.11
N ASP A 46 2.01 7.10 -24.98
CA ASP A 46 2.11 5.92 -24.14
C ASP A 46 1.90 6.33 -22.66
N LEU A 47 2.59 7.39 -22.20
CA LEU A 47 2.39 8.00 -20.88
C LEU A 47 0.98 8.60 -20.68
N ALA A 48 0.37 9.16 -21.73
CA ALA A 48 -1.01 9.65 -21.64
C ALA A 48 -2.01 8.49 -21.51
N ALA A 49 -1.79 7.38 -22.21
CA ALA A 49 -2.59 6.17 -22.07
C ALA A 49 -2.40 5.50 -20.70
N GLU A 50 -1.17 5.45 -20.18
CA GLU A 50 -0.89 4.97 -18.80
C GLU A 50 -1.58 5.84 -17.74
N LEU A 51 -1.59 7.16 -17.91
CA LEU A 51 -2.26 8.10 -17.01
C LEU A 51 -3.80 8.06 -17.15
N GLU A 52 -4.34 7.75 -18.33
CA GLU A 52 -5.76 7.42 -18.51
C GLU A 52 -6.12 6.05 -17.89
N GLU A 53 -5.25 5.04 -17.97
CA GLU A 53 -5.40 3.75 -17.29
C GLU A 53 -5.35 3.91 -15.75
N GLU A 54 -4.41 4.69 -15.21
CA GLU A 54 -4.31 5.02 -13.79
C GLU A 54 -5.58 5.73 -13.30
N ARG A 55 -5.99 6.82 -13.96
CA ARG A 55 -7.22 7.54 -13.65
C ARG A 55 -8.47 6.67 -13.77
N ARG A 56 -8.48 5.63 -14.62
CA ARG A 56 -9.57 4.66 -14.75
C ARG A 56 -9.55 3.61 -13.63
N LEU A 57 -8.36 3.13 -13.25
CA LEU A 57 -8.18 2.19 -12.14
C LEU A 57 -8.52 2.86 -10.80
N ARG A 58 -8.10 4.11 -10.61
CA ARG A 58 -8.40 4.92 -9.43
C ARG A 58 -9.91 5.14 -9.26
N ARG A 59 -10.62 5.56 -10.32
CA ARG A 59 -12.09 5.67 -10.27
C ARG A 59 -12.78 4.34 -9.95
N LYS A 60 -12.30 3.21 -10.52
CA LYS A 60 -12.81 1.88 -10.13
C LYS A 60 -12.55 1.55 -8.65
N ALA A 61 -11.40 1.94 -8.10
CA ALA A 61 -11.09 1.74 -6.70
C ALA A 61 -12.02 2.58 -5.80
N GLU A 62 -12.19 3.87 -6.11
CA GLU A 62 -13.08 4.82 -5.44
C GLU A 62 -14.56 4.35 -5.52
N GLU A 63 -15.02 3.92 -6.69
CA GLU A 63 -16.33 3.28 -6.89
C GLU A 63 -16.48 2.03 -6.01
N SER A 64 -15.49 1.12 -5.99
CA SER A 64 -15.52 -0.10 -5.19
C SER A 64 -15.49 0.16 -3.67
N LEU A 65 -14.89 1.28 -3.26
CA LEU A 65 -14.78 1.71 -1.87
C LEU A 65 -16.13 2.27 -1.39
N ALA A 66 -16.76 3.19 -2.15
CA ALA A 66 -18.12 3.65 -1.87
C ALA A 66 -19.16 2.52 -1.92
N ASP A 67 -18.99 1.56 -2.84
CA ASP A 67 -19.80 0.34 -2.89
C ASP A 67 -19.52 -0.61 -1.70
N SER A 68 -18.39 -0.46 -1.00
CA SER A 68 -18.11 -1.17 0.26
C SER A 68 -18.69 -0.43 1.48
N GLU A 69 -18.58 0.90 1.55
CA GLU A 69 -19.14 1.74 2.62
C GLU A 69 -20.66 1.66 2.68
N THR A 70 -21.33 1.65 1.51
CA THR A 70 -22.78 1.47 1.43
C THR A 70 -23.22 0.06 1.86
N ARG A 71 -22.43 -0.98 1.58
CA ARG A 71 -22.66 -2.35 2.09
C ARG A 71 -22.46 -2.42 3.61
N LEU A 72 -21.39 -1.80 4.13
CA LEU A 72 -21.13 -1.70 5.58
C LEU A 72 -22.24 -0.93 6.31
N SER A 73 -22.74 0.16 5.72
CA SER A 73 -23.86 0.94 6.24
C SER A 73 -25.16 0.12 6.30
N ARG A 74 -25.46 -0.67 5.27
CA ARG A 74 -26.59 -1.62 5.27
C ARG A 74 -26.42 -2.72 6.32
N LEU A 75 -25.22 -3.28 6.47
CA LEU A 75 -24.90 -4.26 7.52
C LEU A 75 -25.06 -3.67 8.93
N LYS A 76 -24.61 -2.44 9.16
CA LYS A 76 -24.76 -1.72 10.44
C LYS A 76 -26.23 -1.48 10.78
N ALA A 77 -27.05 -1.09 9.81
CA ALA A 77 -28.50 -0.96 9.98
C ALA A 77 -29.18 -2.31 10.26
N PHE A 78 -28.85 -3.36 9.49
CA PHE A 78 -29.38 -4.71 9.71
C PHE A 78 -29.00 -5.27 11.10
N ALA A 79 -27.77 -5.07 11.54
CA ALA A 79 -27.32 -5.47 12.87
C ALA A 79 -28.08 -4.75 13.99
N GLN A 80 -28.35 -3.44 13.84
CA GLN A 80 -29.18 -2.69 14.78
C GLN A 80 -30.63 -3.21 14.81
N ASP A 81 -31.22 -3.56 13.67
CA ASP A 81 -32.59 -4.10 13.63
C ASP A 81 -32.68 -5.55 14.15
N VAL A 82 -31.61 -6.35 14.01
CA VAL A 82 -31.51 -7.67 14.65
C VAL A 82 -31.38 -7.52 16.17
N LEU A 83 -30.61 -6.54 16.66
CA LEU A 83 -30.51 -6.23 18.09
C LEU A 83 -31.86 -5.75 18.67
N ARG A 84 -32.56 -4.83 17.98
CA ARG A 84 -33.92 -4.41 18.36
C ARG A 84 -34.86 -5.62 18.46
N LYS A 85 -34.93 -6.46 17.43
CA LYS A 85 -35.79 -7.66 17.43
C LYS A 85 -35.43 -8.66 18.52
N ARG A 86 -34.14 -8.82 18.87
CA ARG A 86 -33.71 -9.60 20.04
C ARG A 86 -34.31 -9.00 21.32
N ASP A 87 -34.17 -7.69 21.49
CA ASP A 87 -34.57 -7.00 22.71
C ASP A 87 -36.09 -7.02 22.87
N ASP A 88 -36.84 -6.77 21.79
CA ASP A 88 -38.30 -6.95 21.71
C ASP A 88 -38.72 -8.38 22.12
N LEU A 89 -38.11 -9.42 21.54
CA LEU A 89 -38.38 -10.82 21.89
C LEU A 89 -38.04 -11.16 23.36
N THR A 90 -36.98 -10.56 23.93
CA THR A 90 -36.68 -10.75 25.37
C THR A 90 -37.70 -10.04 26.27
N ASN A 91 -38.21 -8.89 25.86
CA ASN A 91 -39.28 -8.16 26.56
C ASN A 91 -40.61 -8.94 26.49
N GLU A 92 -40.96 -9.51 25.34
CA GLU A 92 -42.11 -10.39 25.16
C GLU A 92 -41.98 -11.66 26.01
N ALA A 93 -40.82 -12.33 26.01
CA ALA A 93 -40.57 -13.49 26.85
C ALA A 93 -40.69 -13.16 28.35
N ALA A 94 -40.18 -11.99 28.79
CA ALA A 94 -40.33 -11.51 30.16
C ALA A 94 -41.78 -11.13 30.50
N ALA A 95 -42.59 -10.66 29.54
CA ALA A 95 -44.02 -10.44 29.71
C ALA A 95 -44.79 -11.76 29.82
N ALA A 96 -44.53 -12.72 28.94
CA ALA A 96 -45.12 -14.06 28.96
C ALA A 96 -44.80 -14.82 30.25
N SER A 97 -43.55 -14.72 30.74
CA SER A 97 -43.14 -15.33 32.02
C SER A 97 -43.91 -14.74 33.21
N ARG A 98 -44.14 -13.42 33.23
CA ARG A 98 -44.96 -12.75 34.26
C ARG A 98 -46.45 -13.16 34.16
N ALA A 99 -46.99 -13.28 32.95
CA ALA A 99 -48.35 -13.77 32.74
C ALA A 99 -48.53 -15.23 33.20
N HIS A 100 -47.56 -16.11 32.91
CA HIS A 100 -47.57 -17.50 33.40
C HIS A 100 -47.50 -17.56 34.94
N ALA A 101 -46.64 -16.75 35.57
CA ALA A 101 -46.57 -16.67 37.03
C ALA A 101 -47.89 -16.19 37.66
N ALA A 102 -48.58 -15.22 37.04
CA ALA A 102 -49.90 -14.78 37.47
C ALA A 102 -50.95 -15.89 37.36
N LEU A 103 -51.04 -16.57 36.21
CA LEU A 103 -51.95 -17.71 36.01
C LEU A 103 -51.67 -18.87 36.98
N GLN A 104 -50.40 -19.12 37.32
CA GLN A 104 -50.01 -20.13 38.31
C GLN A 104 -50.40 -19.72 39.75
N ALA A 105 -50.31 -18.43 40.09
CA ALA A 105 -50.83 -17.89 41.34
C ALA A 105 -52.37 -17.98 41.42
N GLU A 106 -53.09 -17.65 40.34
CA GLU A 106 -54.54 -17.83 40.26
C GLU A 106 -54.95 -19.31 40.38
N ALA A 107 -54.27 -20.22 39.68
CA ALA A 107 -54.53 -21.65 39.74
C ALA A 107 -54.27 -22.24 41.14
N SER A 108 -53.20 -21.84 41.82
CA SER A 108 -52.94 -22.26 43.21
C SER A 108 -53.96 -21.68 44.20
N THR A 109 -54.43 -20.44 43.97
CA THR A 109 -55.50 -19.82 44.76
C THR A 109 -56.84 -20.53 44.54
N ALA A 110 -57.17 -20.90 43.30
CA ALA A 110 -58.35 -21.71 42.96
C ALA A 110 -58.26 -23.12 43.59
N SER A 111 -57.08 -23.74 43.56
CA SER A 111 -56.82 -25.03 44.22
C SER A 111 -57.03 -24.94 45.74
N SER A 112 -56.55 -23.88 46.38
CA SER A 112 -56.77 -23.57 47.80
C SER A 112 -58.25 -23.35 48.15
N MET A 113 -59.01 -22.66 47.31
CA MET A 113 -60.46 -22.51 47.48
C MET A 113 -61.22 -23.83 47.30
N LEU A 114 -60.79 -24.68 46.35
CA LEU A 114 -61.38 -26.00 46.13
C LEU A 114 -61.06 -26.98 47.27
N SER A 115 -59.81 -27.03 47.76
CA SER A 115 -59.41 -27.91 48.86
C SER A 115 -60.08 -27.49 50.18
N SER A 116 -60.07 -26.20 50.53
CA SER A 116 -60.78 -25.70 51.72
C SER A 116 -62.31 -25.83 51.59
N GLY A 117 -62.86 -25.77 50.37
CA GLY A 117 -64.25 -26.14 50.07
C GLY A 117 -64.52 -27.62 50.33
N PHE A 118 -63.64 -28.50 49.87
CA PHE A 118 -63.73 -29.95 50.08
C PHE A 118 -63.56 -30.32 51.56
N GLU A 119 -62.66 -29.68 52.30
CA GLU A 119 -62.52 -29.83 53.75
C GLU A 119 -63.78 -29.39 54.50
N ARG A 120 -64.42 -28.27 54.11
CA ARG A 120 -65.70 -27.82 54.71
C ARG A 120 -66.87 -28.75 54.41
N ILE A 121 -66.81 -29.52 53.31
CA ILE A 121 -67.78 -30.57 52.97
C ILE A 121 -67.45 -31.85 53.75
N SER A 122 -66.17 -32.24 53.81
CA SER A 122 -65.66 -33.40 54.54
C SER A 122 -65.89 -33.30 56.05
N ALA A 123 -65.66 -32.12 56.64
CA ALA A 123 -65.97 -31.83 58.05
C ALA A 123 -67.47 -31.92 58.37
N LYS A 124 -68.36 -31.74 57.37
CA LYS A 124 -69.80 -31.97 57.48
C LYS A 124 -70.22 -33.42 57.17
N ALA A 125 -69.30 -34.25 56.68
CA ALA A 125 -69.50 -35.66 56.33
C ALA A 125 -68.75 -36.64 57.26
N SER A 126 -67.91 -36.14 58.18
CA SER A 126 -67.15 -36.97 59.13
C SER A 126 -68.10 -37.66 60.13
N PRO A 127 -68.00 -38.99 60.33
CA PRO A 127 -69.07 -39.75 60.97
C PRO A 127 -68.99 -39.75 62.50
N SER A 128 -70.05 -39.27 63.15
CA SER A 128 -70.30 -39.48 64.59
C SER A 128 -71.79 -39.78 64.88
N ALA A 129 -72.41 -40.60 64.03
CA ALA A 129 -73.71 -41.22 64.25
C ALA A 129 -73.83 -42.55 63.46
N ALA A 130 -74.73 -43.43 63.90
CA ALA A 130 -75.04 -44.69 63.23
C ALA A 130 -75.63 -44.47 61.80
N PRO A 131 -75.52 -45.43 60.87
CA PRO A 131 -75.99 -45.29 59.50
C PRO A 131 -77.53 -45.17 59.43
N ALA A 132 -78.01 -43.94 59.30
CA ALA A 132 -79.41 -43.66 59.01
C ALA A 132 -79.76 -44.08 57.56
N PRO A 133 -80.95 -44.66 57.30
CA PRO A 133 -81.40 -44.91 55.93
C PRO A 133 -81.46 -43.63 55.10
N LEU A 134 -81.07 -43.70 53.83
CA LEU A 134 -81.12 -42.57 52.91
C LEU A 134 -82.57 -42.02 52.82
N PRO A 135 -82.79 -40.70 53.07
CA PRO A 135 -84.12 -40.14 53.08
C PRO A 135 -84.69 -40.07 51.66
N THR A 136 -85.59 -41.00 51.32
CA THR A 136 -86.35 -41.05 50.06
C THR A 136 -87.42 -39.96 49.97
N SER A 137 -86.98 -38.71 50.08
CA SER A 137 -87.84 -37.53 50.02
C SER A 137 -88.28 -37.22 48.59
N HIS A 138 -89.49 -37.64 48.24
CA HIS A 138 -90.14 -37.30 46.97
C HIS A 138 -90.23 -35.78 46.70
N LYS A 139 -89.99 -34.91 47.70
CA LYS A 139 -90.00 -33.45 47.55
C LYS A 139 -88.78 -32.88 46.82
N TYR A 140 -87.74 -33.66 46.56
CA TYR A 140 -86.56 -33.23 45.77
C TYR A 140 -86.44 -33.93 44.40
N SER A 141 -87.34 -34.88 44.08
CA SER A 141 -87.29 -35.63 42.82
C SER A 141 -87.51 -34.75 41.57
N SER A 142 -88.13 -33.58 41.73
CA SER A 142 -88.33 -32.58 40.66
C SER A 142 -87.07 -31.77 40.31
N GLY A 143 -86.06 -31.74 41.20
CA GLY A 143 -84.81 -31.00 40.96
C GLY A 143 -83.76 -31.78 40.17
N LEU A 144 -83.81 -33.12 40.19
CA LEU A 144 -82.85 -34.00 39.53
C LEU A 144 -82.76 -33.79 38.00
N PRO A 145 -83.87 -33.68 37.24
CA PRO A 145 -83.81 -33.39 35.81
C PRO A 145 -83.19 -32.02 35.49
N ALA A 146 -83.47 -31.01 36.32
CA ALA A 146 -82.89 -29.67 36.16
C ALA A 146 -81.40 -29.64 36.48
N LEU A 147 -80.94 -30.41 37.48
CA LEU A 147 -79.53 -30.62 37.77
C LEU A 147 -78.82 -31.36 36.62
N ALA A 148 -79.41 -32.43 36.11
CA ALA A 148 -78.86 -33.18 34.98
C ALA A 148 -78.75 -32.29 33.72
N TYR A 149 -79.81 -31.54 33.38
CA TYR A 149 -79.78 -30.57 32.29
C TYR A 149 -78.73 -29.47 32.52
N GLY A 150 -78.61 -28.93 33.73
CA GLY A 150 -77.60 -27.92 34.06
C GLY A 150 -76.15 -28.42 34.02
N VAL A 151 -75.92 -29.71 34.32
CA VAL A 151 -74.61 -30.36 34.13
C VAL A 151 -74.34 -30.62 32.64
N LEU A 152 -75.32 -31.16 31.90
CA LEU A 152 -75.18 -31.43 30.47
C LEU A 152 -74.97 -30.14 29.67
N LYS A 153 -75.69 -29.07 30.01
CA LYS A 153 -75.49 -27.76 29.39
C LYS A 153 -74.07 -27.25 29.65
N ARG A 154 -73.61 -27.21 30.91
CA ARG A 154 -72.23 -26.78 31.21
C ARG A 154 -71.18 -27.67 30.53
N ALA A 155 -71.43 -28.96 30.35
CA ALA A 155 -70.53 -29.84 29.62
C ALA A 155 -70.46 -29.46 28.12
N ASN A 156 -71.59 -29.13 27.49
CA ASN A 156 -71.61 -28.58 26.13
C ASN A 156 -70.95 -27.19 26.07
N ASP A 157 -71.31 -26.27 26.98
CA ASP A 157 -70.72 -24.92 27.05
C ASP A 157 -69.17 -25.02 27.14
N ILE A 158 -68.64 -25.95 27.94
CA ILE A 158 -67.19 -26.24 28.05
C ILE A 158 -66.62 -26.87 26.76
N VAL A 159 -67.35 -27.74 26.07
CA VAL A 159 -66.90 -28.33 24.80
C VAL A 159 -66.86 -27.26 23.70
N ASP A 160 -67.84 -26.36 23.65
CA ASP A 160 -67.89 -25.24 22.70
C ASP A 160 -66.75 -24.24 23.00
N ASP A 161 -66.47 -23.94 24.27
CA ASP A 161 -65.30 -23.14 24.70
C ASP A 161 -63.97 -23.81 24.29
N LEU A 162 -63.83 -25.13 24.48
CA LEU A 162 -62.63 -25.88 24.10
C LEU A 162 -62.45 -25.94 22.57
N LEU A 163 -63.54 -26.12 21.81
CA LEU A 163 -63.51 -26.04 20.35
C LEU A 163 -63.11 -24.65 19.89
N SER A 164 -63.65 -23.59 20.50
CA SER A 164 -63.28 -22.19 20.24
C SER A 164 -61.79 -21.92 20.51
N GLN A 165 -61.22 -22.48 21.59
CA GLN A 165 -59.79 -22.41 21.90
C GLN A 165 -58.92 -23.18 20.90
N ILE A 166 -59.33 -24.38 20.48
CA ILE A 166 -58.64 -25.17 19.44
C ILE A 166 -58.64 -24.40 18.11
N ASP A 167 -59.76 -23.79 17.76
CA ASP A 167 -59.92 -22.96 16.57
C ASP A 167 -59.07 -21.68 16.62
N ALA A 168 -58.94 -21.04 17.78
CA ALA A 168 -58.03 -19.90 17.99
C ALA A 168 -56.58 -20.34 17.80
N ALA A 169 -56.14 -21.40 18.50
CA ALA A 169 -54.78 -21.93 18.41
C ALA A 169 -54.41 -22.40 16.98
N ASN A 170 -55.36 -22.97 16.22
CA ASN A 170 -55.16 -23.28 14.81
C ASN A 170 -54.91 -22.01 13.97
N ARG A 171 -55.73 -20.96 14.13
CA ARG A 171 -55.55 -19.67 13.44
C ARG A 171 -54.21 -19.03 13.80
N ASP A 172 -53.80 -19.08 15.06
CA ASP A 172 -52.53 -18.50 15.51
C ASP A 172 -51.33 -19.26 14.93
N ARG A 173 -51.37 -20.60 14.93
CA ARG A 173 -50.37 -21.46 14.27
C ARG A 173 -50.30 -21.19 12.77
N ASP A 174 -51.44 -21.03 12.10
CA ASP A 174 -51.46 -20.88 10.65
C ASP A 174 -51.01 -19.47 10.22
N ARG A 175 -51.29 -18.42 11.01
CA ARG A 175 -50.62 -17.11 10.84
C ARG A 175 -49.11 -17.17 11.06
N ALA A 176 -48.65 -17.95 12.05
CA ALA A 176 -47.21 -18.14 12.27
C ALA A 176 -46.53 -18.85 11.09
N ARG A 177 -47.22 -19.76 10.40
CA ARG A 177 -46.76 -20.36 9.13
C ARG A 177 -46.71 -19.33 8.01
N GLU A 178 -47.77 -18.54 7.81
CA GLU A 178 -47.80 -17.47 6.79
C GLU A 178 -46.65 -16.47 6.98
N GLN A 179 -46.34 -16.09 8.23
CA GLN A 179 -45.21 -15.22 8.57
C GLN A 179 -43.85 -15.89 8.30
N MET A 180 -43.70 -17.17 8.68
CA MET A 180 -42.50 -17.95 8.39
C MET A 180 -42.27 -18.09 6.89
N ASP A 181 -43.31 -18.42 6.11
CA ASP A 181 -43.23 -18.57 4.66
C ASP A 181 -42.92 -17.23 3.99
N HIS A 182 -43.52 -16.12 4.44
CA HIS A 182 -43.16 -14.78 3.95
C HIS A 182 -41.69 -14.44 4.22
N ARG A 183 -41.16 -14.76 5.42
CA ARG A 183 -39.73 -14.56 5.72
C ARG A 183 -38.83 -15.53 4.93
N ASN A 184 -39.28 -16.75 4.66
CA ASN A 184 -38.57 -17.71 3.80
C ASN A 184 -38.46 -17.19 2.35
N TYR A 185 -39.54 -16.63 1.79
CA TYR A 185 -39.50 -15.98 0.47
C TYR A 185 -38.57 -14.76 0.47
N GLN A 186 -38.59 -13.95 1.54
CA GLN A 186 -37.69 -12.81 1.66
C GLN A 186 -36.21 -13.26 1.73
N ILE A 187 -35.90 -14.31 2.51
CA ILE A 187 -34.55 -14.90 2.57
C ILE A 187 -34.12 -15.46 1.21
N ALA A 188 -35.03 -16.10 0.46
CA ALA A 188 -34.72 -16.61 -0.88
C ALA A 188 -34.39 -15.49 -1.90
N ILE A 189 -34.98 -14.30 -1.74
CA ILE A 189 -34.64 -13.11 -2.53
C ILE A 189 -33.29 -12.54 -2.06
N GLU A 190 -33.11 -12.34 -0.74
CA GLU A 190 -31.85 -11.87 -0.12
C GLU A 190 -30.65 -12.76 -0.54
N VAL A 191 -30.83 -14.09 -0.58
CA VAL A 191 -29.81 -15.05 -1.06
C VAL A 191 -29.58 -14.93 -2.58
N SER A 192 -30.64 -14.89 -3.40
CA SER A 192 -30.51 -14.73 -4.86
C SER A 192 -29.75 -13.45 -5.26
N GLU A 193 -30.00 -12.34 -4.56
CA GLU A 193 -29.29 -11.07 -4.77
C GLU A 193 -27.81 -11.16 -4.35
N LEU A 194 -27.53 -11.84 -3.23
CA LEU A 194 -26.16 -12.08 -2.79
C LEU A 194 -25.40 -12.98 -3.77
N GLU A 195 -25.97 -14.10 -4.21
CA GLU A 195 -25.40 -15.01 -5.22
C GLU A 195 -25.07 -14.28 -6.53
N ALA A 196 -25.99 -13.46 -7.04
CA ALA A 196 -25.74 -12.62 -8.21
C ALA A 196 -24.59 -11.62 -7.99
N SER A 197 -24.52 -11.00 -6.81
CA SER A 197 -23.43 -10.06 -6.47
C SER A 197 -22.06 -10.74 -6.32
N VAL A 198 -22.04 -12.01 -5.87
CA VAL A 198 -20.84 -12.83 -5.77
C VAL A 198 -20.37 -13.26 -7.16
N ALA A 199 -21.29 -13.73 -8.02
CA ALA A 199 -20.99 -14.10 -9.40
C ALA A 199 -20.47 -12.92 -10.24
N ALA A 200 -21.01 -11.72 -10.03
CA ALA A 200 -20.50 -10.49 -10.65
C ALA A 200 -19.06 -10.17 -10.19
N ARG A 201 -18.78 -10.27 -8.87
CA ARG A 201 -17.44 -10.04 -8.33
C ARG A 201 -16.44 -11.12 -8.74
N SER A 202 -16.82 -12.38 -8.85
CA SER A 202 -15.91 -13.44 -9.33
C SER A 202 -15.52 -13.22 -10.80
N ALA A 203 -16.46 -12.84 -11.66
CA ALA A 203 -16.17 -12.50 -13.05
C ALA A 203 -15.25 -11.28 -13.19
N GLU A 204 -15.39 -10.27 -12.32
CA GLU A 204 -14.42 -9.16 -12.27
C GLU A 204 -13.05 -9.61 -11.77
N CYS A 205 -12.96 -10.48 -10.76
CA CYS A 205 -11.69 -11.05 -10.31
C CYS A 205 -10.99 -11.88 -11.40
N GLU A 206 -11.73 -12.67 -12.18
CA GLU A 206 -11.18 -13.41 -13.34
C GLU A 206 -10.68 -12.46 -14.44
N SER A 207 -11.44 -11.38 -14.72
CA SER A 207 -11.04 -10.35 -15.68
C SER A 207 -9.79 -9.59 -15.24
N LEU A 208 -9.69 -9.21 -13.96
CA LEU A 208 -8.50 -8.56 -13.40
C LEU A 208 -7.30 -9.52 -13.36
N SER A 209 -7.50 -10.78 -13.01
CA SER A 209 -6.45 -11.81 -13.00
C SER A 209 -5.86 -12.05 -14.39
N SER A 210 -6.69 -12.15 -15.43
CA SER A 210 -6.22 -12.26 -16.82
C SER A 210 -5.51 -11.00 -17.32
N SER A 211 -5.99 -9.80 -16.93
CA SER A 211 -5.30 -8.54 -17.23
C SER A 211 -3.95 -8.40 -16.51
N LEU A 212 -3.84 -8.88 -15.27
CA LEU A 212 -2.57 -8.91 -14.53
C LEU A 212 -1.58 -9.88 -15.21
N SER A 213 -2.02 -11.10 -15.53
CA SER A 213 -1.20 -12.08 -16.23
C SER A 213 -0.69 -11.58 -17.59
N GLN A 214 -1.50 -10.79 -18.32
CA GLN A 214 -1.04 -10.12 -19.54
C GLN A 214 0.05 -9.06 -19.24
N LYS A 215 -0.17 -8.15 -18.28
CA LYS A 215 0.82 -7.13 -17.92
C LYS A 215 2.11 -7.74 -17.35
N GLU A 216 2.03 -8.86 -16.62
CA GLU A 216 3.19 -9.64 -16.15
C GLU A 216 4.01 -10.21 -17.32
N ALA A 217 3.34 -10.74 -18.36
CA ALA A 217 4.01 -11.20 -19.57
C ALA A 217 4.67 -10.04 -20.32
N GLU A 218 3.97 -8.91 -20.50
CA GLU A 218 4.53 -7.68 -21.12
C GLU A 218 5.76 -7.15 -20.34
N ILE A 219 5.73 -7.20 -19.01
CA ILE A 219 6.86 -6.83 -18.15
C ILE A 219 8.04 -7.81 -18.31
N SER A 220 7.79 -9.12 -18.46
CA SER A 220 8.85 -10.09 -18.77
C SER A 220 9.49 -9.81 -20.13
N ASP A 221 8.65 -9.57 -21.13
CA ASP A 221 9.05 -9.22 -22.49
C ASP A 221 9.87 -7.93 -22.55
N LEU A 222 9.65 -6.98 -21.64
CA LEU A 222 10.44 -5.75 -21.49
C LEU A 222 11.75 -5.98 -20.73
N ARG A 223 11.76 -6.81 -19.69
CA ARG A 223 12.99 -7.21 -18.96
C ARG A 223 13.99 -7.93 -19.89
N ASP A 224 13.52 -8.85 -20.72
CA ASP A 224 14.36 -9.56 -21.68
C ASP A 224 14.96 -8.61 -22.74
N LYS A 225 14.19 -7.60 -23.17
CA LYS A 225 14.67 -6.54 -24.09
C LYS A 225 15.71 -5.62 -23.42
N LEU A 226 15.53 -5.29 -22.14
CA LEU A 226 16.53 -4.52 -21.37
C LEU A 226 17.82 -5.30 -21.22
N ALA A 227 17.77 -6.55 -20.74
CA ALA A 227 18.95 -7.41 -20.60
C ALA A 227 19.70 -7.64 -21.92
N PHE A 228 18.98 -7.73 -23.05
CA PHE A 228 19.58 -7.78 -24.39
C PHE A 228 20.28 -6.47 -24.80
N LEU A 229 19.74 -5.31 -24.43
CA LEU A 229 20.35 -4.01 -24.71
C LEU A 229 21.56 -3.74 -23.79
N GLU A 230 21.47 -4.11 -22.51
CA GLU A 230 22.56 -4.07 -21.54
C GLU A 230 23.72 -4.97 -22.00
N GLY A 231 23.46 -6.22 -22.37
CA GLY A 231 24.49 -7.12 -22.90
C GLY A 231 25.15 -6.61 -24.20
N LYS A 232 24.44 -5.81 -25.01
CA LYS A 232 25.03 -5.13 -26.18
C LYS A 232 25.87 -3.91 -25.81
N LEU A 233 25.48 -3.16 -24.79
CA LEU A 233 26.25 -2.04 -24.24
C LEU A 233 27.54 -2.55 -23.60
N ASP A 234 27.46 -3.60 -22.79
CA ASP A 234 28.59 -4.30 -22.18
C ASP A 234 29.59 -4.78 -23.24
N ALA A 235 29.10 -5.37 -24.34
CA ALA A 235 29.94 -5.77 -25.47
C ALA A 235 30.59 -4.59 -26.23
N GLN A 236 30.09 -3.36 -26.09
CA GLN A 236 30.67 -2.16 -26.68
C GLN A 236 31.70 -1.47 -25.77
N ARG A 237 31.62 -1.62 -24.44
CA ARG A 237 32.62 -1.06 -23.49
C ARG A 237 34.09 -1.37 -23.87
N PRO A 238 34.51 -2.63 -24.14
CA PRO A 238 35.90 -2.90 -24.48
C PRO A 238 36.34 -2.26 -25.80
N VAL A 239 35.45 -2.19 -26.80
CA VAL A 239 35.75 -1.55 -28.10
C VAL A 239 36.00 -0.04 -27.92
N LEU A 240 35.27 0.61 -27.02
CA LEU A 240 35.48 2.03 -26.69
C LEU A 240 36.79 2.25 -25.91
N ALA A 241 37.12 1.37 -24.97
CA ALA A 241 38.40 1.41 -24.26
C ALA A 241 39.59 1.23 -25.23
N GLU A 242 39.49 0.29 -26.19
CA GLU A 242 40.48 0.12 -27.25
C GLU A 242 40.60 1.36 -28.15
N GLN A 243 39.49 1.99 -28.54
CA GLN A 243 39.50 3.21 -29.35
C GLN A 243 40.17 4.38 -28.64
N ILE A 244 39.85 4.62 -27.36
CA ILE A 244 40.48 5.68 -26.55
C ILE A 244 41.99 5.41 -26.41
N GLY A 245 42.38 4.15 -26.14
CA GLY A 245 43.79 3.75 -26.05
C GLY A 245 44.56 3.91 -27.37
N CYS A 246 43.92 3.66 -28.51
CA CYS A 246 44.50 3.92 -29.83
C CYS A 246 44.60 5.42 -30.13
N ALA A 247 43.59 6.22 -29.79
CA ALA A 247 43.60 7.66 -29.98
C ALA A 247 44.71 8.35 -29.16
N SER A 248 44.95 7.93 -27.92
CA SER A 248 46.07 8.42 -27.10
C SER A 248 47.41 8.08 -27.76
N LYS A 249 47.65 6.82 -28.15
CA LYS A 249 48.91 6.41 -28.79
C LYS A 249 49.23 7.25 -30.03
N VAL A 250 48.22 7.46 -30.90
CA VAL A 250 48.39 8.29 -32.11
C VAL A 250 48.65 9.75 -31.74
N TYR A 251 47.99 10.30 -30.72
CA TYR A 251 48.29 11.65 -30.20
C TYR A 251 49.74 11.77 -29.72
N ASP A 252 50.20 10.80 -28.92
CA ASP A 252 51.54 10.78 -28.33
C ASP A 252 52.64 10.59 -29.40
N GLU A 253 52.45 9.67 -30.35
CA GLU A 253 53.39 9.46 -31.48
C GLU A 253 53.52 10.70 -32.37
N ILE A 254 52.41 11.37 -32.70
CA ILE A 254 52.45 12.60 -33.50
C ILE A 254 53.06 13.74 -32.69
N ARG A 255 52.84 13.81 -31.37
CA ARG A 255 53.47 14.79 -30.49
C ARG A 255 54.99 14.64 -30.46
N GLU A 256 55.53 13.41 -30.48
CA GLU A 256 56.96 13.16 -30.67
C GLU A 256 57.47 13.65 -32.04
N ILE A 257 56.72 13.43 -33.13
CA ILE A 257 57.07 13.95 -34.46
C ILE A 257 57.15 15.50 -34.44
N VAL A 258 56.22 16.18 -33.74
CA VAL A 258 56.27 17.64 -33.59
C VAL A 258 57.50 18.06 -32.76
N LYS A 259 57.84 17.38 -31.66
CA LYS A 259 59.05 17.67 -30.85
C LYS A 259 60.33 17.66 -31.68
N LEU A 260 60.46 16.73 -32.63
CA LEU A 260 61.66 16.59 -33.48
C LEU A 260 61.80 17.70 -34.53
N VAL A 261 60.71 18.40 -34.87
CA VAL A 261 60.68 19.48 -35.87
C VAL A 261 60.67 20.86 -35.22
N ASP A 262 59.93 21.02 -34.12
CA ASP A 262 59.63 22.27 -33.44
C ASP A 262 59.35 22.00 -31.95
N ALA A 263 60.43 21.94 -31.16
CA ALA A 263 60.38 21.61 -29.73
C ALA A 263 59.60 22.65 -28.90
N ASP A 264 59.69 23.94 -29.27
CA ASP A 264 58.99 25.02 -28.58
C ASP A 264 57.48 24.85 -28.74
N ALA A 265 56.98 24.60 -29.96
CA ALA A 265 55.56 24.35 -30.19
C ALA A 265 55.07 23.04 -29.55
N ALA A 266 55.91 22.01 -29.47
CA ALA A 266 55.53 20.76 -28.80
C ALA A 266 55.35 20.92 -27.28
N SER A 267 56.03 21.89 -26.66
CA SER A 267 55.85 22.24 -25.24
C SER A 267 54.49 22.89 -24.94
N ALA A 268 53.83 23.45 -25.95
CA ALA A 268 52.49 24.03 -25.84
C ALA A 268 51.35 23.01 -26.02
N LEU A 269 51.68 21.73 -26.27
CA LEU A 269 50.71 20.65 -26.43
C LEU A 269 50.45 19.95 -25.08
N SER A 270 49.17 19.76 -24.77
CA SER A 270 48.68 19.16 -23.52
C SER A 270 49.25 17.75 -23.27
N ASP A 271 49.64 17.47 -22.02
CA ASP A 271 49.92 16.11 -21.58
C ASP A 271 48.60 15.35 -21.31
N SER A 272 48.30 14.38 -22.17
CA SER A 272 47.32 13.29 -22.04
C SER A 272 46.02 13.57 -21.24
N VAL A 273 44.93 13.91 -21.93
CA VAL A 273 43.56 13.99 -21.37
C VAL A 273 42.79 12.65 -21.51
N PHE A 274 43.43 11.62 -22.06
CA PHE A 274 42.81 10.35 -22.48
C PHE A 274 42.72 9.33 -21.33
N VAL A 275 41.72 9.46 -20.46
CA VAL A 275 41.43 8.47 -19.41
C VAL A 275 40.03 7.89 -19.61
N TRP A 276 39.95 6.57 -19.82
CA TRP A 276 38.68 5.85 -19.83
C TRP A 276 38.11 5.72 -18.41
N LYS A 277 36.81 5.97 -18.25
CA LYS A 277 36.07 5.68 -17.01
C LYS A 277 35.08 4.55 -17.27
N GLU A 278 35.27 3.43 -16.60
CA GLU A 278 34.49 2.20 -16.79
C GLU A 278 32.99 2.36 -16.49
N THR A 279 32.62 3.35 -15.68
CA THR A 279 31.25 3.59 -15.19
C THR A 279 30.34 4.35 -16.14
N ASP A 280 30.87 5.08 -17.13
CA ASP A 280 30.08 5.96 -18.00
C ASP A 280 30.47 5.80 -19.48
N VAL A 281 29.52 5.32 -20.27
CA VAL A 281 29.68 5.07 -21.71
C VAL A 281 29.45 6.33 -22.54
N GLU A 282 28.66 7.30 -22.07
CA GLU A 282 28.43 8.57 -22.78
C GLU A 282 29.63 9.51 -22.58
N GLU A 283 30.16 9.63 -21.36
CA GLU A 283 31.46 10.28 -21.14
C GLU A 283 32.58 9.57 -21.94
N SER A 284 32.61 8.24 -21.98
CA SER A 284 33.62 7.49 -22.75
C SER A 284 33.52 7.73 -24.25
N LEU A 285 32.30 7.76 -24.82
CA LEU A 285 32.07 8.11 -26.23
C LEU A 285 32.54 9.54 -26.53
N LYS A 286 32.25 10.48 -25.62
CA LYS A 286 32.68 11.87 -25.74
C LYS A 286 34.21 12.01 -25.66
N VAL A 287 34.87 11.36 -24.71
CA VAL A 287 36.35 11.33 -24.59
C VAL A 287 37.00 10.70 -25.82
N SER A 288 36.41 9.64 -26.40
CA SER A 288 36.86 9.04 -27.65
C SER A 288 36.74 10.02 -28.84
N LEU A 289 35.62 10.74 -28.95
CA LEU A 289 35.39 11.72 -30.02
C LEU A 289 36.27 12.98 -29.90
N GLU A 290 36.37 13.55 -28.71
CA GLU A 290 37.22 14.71 -28.43
C GLU A 290 38.71 14.33 -28.62
N GLY A 291 39.11 13.16 -28.13
CA GLY A 291 40.47 12.63 -28.27
C GLY A 291 40.88 12.32 -29.72
N THR A 292 40.03 11.63 -30.49
CA THR A 292 40.30 11.37 -31.92
C THR A 292 40.35 12.67 -32.73
N LYS A 293 39.52 13.66 -32.40
CA LYS A 293 39.63 15.00 -32.99
C LYS A 293 40.95 15.69 -32.63
N MET A 294 41.36 15.67 -31.36
CA MET A 294 42.64 16.24 -30.93
C MET A 294 43.84 15.58 -31.63
N ALA A 295 43.79 14.27 -31.87
CA ALA A 295 44.81 13.56 -32.66
C ALA A 295 44.82 13.99 -34.14
N TYR A 296 43.64 14.20 -34.75
CA TYR A 296 43.54 14.71 -36.13
C TYR A 296 44.03 16.16 -36.27
N ASP A 297 43.60 17.06 -35.37
CA ASP A 297 44.01 18.47 -35.38
C ASP A 297 45.54 18.57 -35.17
N LEU A 298 46.10 17.75 -34.28
CA LEU A 298 47.55 17.61 -34.10
C LEU A 298 48.24 17.07 -35.37
N ALA A 299 47.69 16.03 -36.02
CA ALA A 299 48.22 15.49 -37.28
C ALA A 299 48.32 16.55 -38.38
N ALA A 300 47.30 17.40 -38.51
CA ALA A 300 47.28 18.49 -39.49
C ALA A 300 48.38 19.54 -39.20
N THR A 301 48.58 19.91 -37.93
CA THR A 301 49.69 20.83 -37.57
C THR A 301 51.07 20.21 -37.75
N ALA A 302 51.22 18.90 -37.46
CA ALA A 302 52.45 18.16 -37.66
C ALA A 302 52.82 18.10 -39.15
N LEU A 303 51.86 17.78 -40.03
CA LEU A 303 52.05 17.77 -41.48
C LEU A 303 52.53 19.13 -42.01
N HIS A 304 51.92 20.23 -41.57
CA HIS A 304 52.34 21.58 -41.96
C HIS A 304 53.76 21.92 -41.46
N LYS A 305 54.12 21.53 -40.23
CA LYS A 305 55.45 21.79 -39.66
C LYS A 305 56.53 20.95 -40.34
N VAL A 306 56.27 19.66 -40.59
CA VAL A 306 57.15 18.77 -41.36
C VAL A 306 57.36 19.32 -42.77
N GLY A 307 56.29 19.73 -43.47
CA GLY A 307 56.38 20.37 -44.78
C GLY A 307 57.27 21.61 -44.77
N ALA A 308 56.99 22.59 -43.91
CA ALA A 308 57.79 23.81 -43.80
C ALA A 308 59.26 23.56 -43.40
N TRP A 309 59.55 22.47 -42.67
CA TRP A 309 60.91 22.03 -42.38
C TRP A 309 61.59 21.40 -43.60
N VAL A 310 60.88 20.60 -44.40
CA VAL A 310 61.37 20.04 -45.66
C VAL A 310 61.65 21.15 -46.67
N ASP A 311 60.71 22.07 -46.89
CA ASP A 311 60.91 23.23 -47.79
C ASP A 311 62.17 24.03 -47.40
N ASN A 312 62.36 24.27 -46.09
CA ASN A 312 63.51 24.97 -45.53
C ASN A 312 64.82 24.15 -45.69
N ARG A 313 64.76 22.81 -45.73
CA ARG A 313 65.89 21.94 -46.06
C ARG A 313 66.21 21.95 -47.54
N GLU A 314 65.21 21.85 -48.41
CA GLU A 314 65.38 21.88 -49.87
C GLU A 314 65.96 23.23 -50.33
N ASN A 315 65.46 24.36 -49.82
CA ASN A 315 66.04 25.69 -50.08
C ASN A 315 67.49 25.83 -49.57
N LYS A 316 67.88 25.09 -48.53
CA LYS A 316 69.28 25.01 -48.07
C LYS A 316 70.13 24.10 -48.96
N VAL A 317 69.57 23.02 -49.49
CA VAL A 317 70.26 22.14 -50.45
C VAL A 317 70.51 22.90 -51.75
N THR A 318 69.50 23.51 -52.37
CA THR A 318 69.66 24.23 -53.65
C THR A 318 70.59 25.44 -53.55
N SER A 319 70.60 26.16 -52.42
CA SER A 319 71.57 27.25 -52.19
C SER A 319 73.01 26.75 -51.93
N LEU A 320 73.18 25.53 -51.41
CA LEU A 320 74.50 24.87 -51.33
C LEU A 320 74.95 24.33 -52.69
N GLU A 321 74.05 23.74 -53.48
CA GLU A 321 74.31 23.25 -54.84
C GLU A 321 74.73 24.40 -55.77
N ALA A 322 73.98 25.50 -55.81
CA ALA A 322 74.32 26.68 -56.59
C ALA A 322 75.71 27.26 -56.20
N ARG A 323 76.09 27.14 -54.92
CA ARG A 323 77.40 27.56 -54.40
C ARG A 323 78.53 26.54 -54.71
N VAL A 324 78.21 25.25 -54.84
CA VAL A 324 79.14 24.23 -55.37
C VAL A 324 79.38 24.45 -56.86
N ASP A 325 78.34 24.74 -57.63
CA ASP A 325 78.46 25.10 -59.05
C ASP A 325 79.26 26.39 -59.26
N GLU A 326 79.14 27.37 -58.36
CA GLU A 326 79.99 28.56 -58.34
C GLU A 326 81.46 28.22 -58.13
N LEU A 327 81.77 27.46 -57.08
CA LEU A 327 83.14 27.03 -56.78
C LEU A 327 83.73 26.12 -57.88
N MET A 328 82.88 25.35 -58.58
CA MET A 328 83.29 24.57 -59.75
C MET A 328 83.59 25.46 -60.96
N ARG A 329 82.76 26.47 -61.25
CA ARG A 329 83.03 27.48 -62.29
C ARG A 329 84.30 28.29 -61.99
N GLU A 330 84.51 28.69 -60.74
CA GLU A 330 85.75 29.35 -60.29
C GLU A 330 86.98 28.45 -60.47
N LYS A 331 86.91 27.20 -60.01
CA LYS A 331 87.95 26.18 -60.19
C LYS A 331 88.27 25.94 -61.67
N GLU A 332 87.28 25.89 -62.55
CA GLU A 332 87.48 25.74 -63.99
C GLU A 332 88.14 26.98 -64.60
N HIS A 333 87.70 28.18 -64.21
CA HIS A 333 88.31 29.44 -64.64
C HIS A 333 89.77 29.56 -64.17
N ILE A 334 90.06 29.27 -62.89
CA ILE A 334 91.42 29.17 -62.35
C ILE A 334 92.22 28.09 -63.09
N GLY A 335 91.60 26.95 -63.44
CA GLY A 335 92.21 25.91 -64.25
C GLY A 335 92.55 26.36 -65.67
N VAL A 336 91.73 27.21 -66.29
CA VAL A 336 92.03 27.86 -67.58
C VAL A 336 93.16 28.88 -67.42
N LEU A 337 93.12 29.73 -66.39
CA LEU A 337 94.17 30.72 -66.10
C LEU A 337 95.53 30.08 -65.81
N LEU A 338 95.55 28.97 -65.06
CA LEU A 338 96.77 28.19 -64.82
C LEU A 338 97.26 27.52 -66.11
N ARG A 339 96.37 26.96 -66.93
CA ARG A 339 96.74 26.43 -68.25
C ARG A 339 97.29 27.52 -69.17
N SER A 340 96.71 28.73 -69.18
CA SER A 340 97.18 29.84 -70.03
C SER A 340 98.48 30.47 -69.51
N ALA A 341 98.70 30.55 -68.20
CA ALA A 341 99.96 31.01 -67.60
C ALA A 341 101.11 29.99 -67.77
N LEU A 342 100.79 28.68 -67.70
CA LEU A 342 101.73 27.63 -68.11
C LEU A 342 102.01 27.72 -69.62
N GLN A 343 100.97 27.92 -70.45
CA GLN A 343 101.11 28.08 -71.90
C GLN A 343 101.84 29.37 -72.31
N SER A 344 101.76 30.47 -71.56
CA SER A 344 102.55 31.68 -71.85
C SER A 344 104.03 31.43 -71.58
N ASN A 345 104.36 30.87 -70.41
CA ASN A 345 105.74 30.52 -70.08
C ASN A 345 106.32 29.45 -71.03
N THR A 346 105.52 28.44 -71.42
CA THR A 346 105.96 27.48 -72.44
C THR A 346 105.95 28.05 -73.84
N SER A 347 105.14 29.06 -74.20
CA SER A 347 105.15 29.63 -75.56
C SER A 347 106.20 30.70 -75.76
N GLU A 348 106.71 31.35 -74.71
CA GLU A 348 107.96 32.12 -74.83
C GLU A 348 109.19 31.20 -74.85
N ALA A 349 109.22 30.14 -74.03
CA ALA A 349 110.26 29.11 -74.11
C ALA A 349 110.24 28.34 -75.45
N LEU A 350 109.05 28.02 -75.97
CA LEU A 350 108.88 27.40 -77.29
C LEU A 350 109.07 28.40 -78.43
N LYS A 351 108.87 29.72 -78.26
CA LYS A 351 109.31 30.70 -79.27
C LYS A 351 110.82 30.81 -79.35
N VAL A 352 111.53 30.75 -78.21
CA VAL A 352 113.00 30.63 -78.22
C VAL A 352 113.44 29.33 -78.90
N ALA A 353 112.67 28.24 -78.76
CA ALA A 353 112.90 27.00 -79.49
C ALA A 353 112.46 27.04 -80.97
N GLU A 354 111.39 27.76 -81.32
CA GLU A 354 110.90 27.95 -82.70
C GLU A 354 111.82 28.87 -83.49
N ASP A 355 112.30 29.99 -82.92
CA ASP A 355 113.32 30.82 -83.56
C ASP A 355 114.66 30.07 -83.68
N GLY A 356 115.00 29.20 -82.73
CA GLY A 356 116.12 28.24 -82.89
C GLY A 356 115.88 27.18 -83.98
N LEU A 357 114.65 26.69 -84.13
CA LEU A 357 114.25 25.78 -85.22
C LEU A 357 114.12 26.51 -86.58
N ARG A 358 113.94 27.82 -86.55
CA ARG A 358 113.91 28.71 -87.72
C ARG A 358 115.31 29.07 -88.18
N GLU A 359 116.26 29.21 -87.24
CA GLU A 359 117.70 29.19 -87.50
C GLU A 359 118.16 27.82 -88.05
N ALA A 360 117.42 26.74 -87.77
CA ALA A 360 117.58 25.41 -88.35
C ALA A 360 116.74 25.10 -89.61
N GLY A 361 115.87 26.02 -90.06
CA GLY A 361 115.24 26.02 -91.39
C GLY A 361 114.06 25.07 -91.65
N ILE A 362 112.94 25.20 -90.91
CA ILE A 362 111.67 24.50 -91.22
C ILE A 362 110.51 25.51 -91.35
N GLU A 363 109.73 25.43 -92.44
CA GLU A 363 108.57 26.30 -92.72
C GLU A 363 107.26 25.52 -92.92
N VAL A 364 106.18 25.93 -92.26
CA VAL A 364 104.76 25.67 -92.65
C VAL A 364 103.92 26.90 -92.27
N GLY A 365 102.92 27.27 -93.07
CA GLY A 365 102.05 28.43 -92.81
C GLY A 365 100.68 28.34 -93.49
N LEU A 366 100.08 29.51 -93.81
CA LEU A 366 98.72 29.77 -94.35
C LEU A 366 97.63 29.97 -93.26
N LYS A 367 96.66 30.89 -93.38
CA LYS A 367 96.51 32.20 -94.07
C LYS A 367 95.16 32.81 -93.64
N GLU A 368 95.09 34.11 -93.33
CA GLU A 368 93.80 34.80 -93.11
C GLU A 368 93.09 35.18 -94.43
N ARG A 369 91.77 35.40 -94.37
CA ARG A 369 91.04 36.27 -95.33
C ARG A 369 89.81 36.94 -94.65
N ARG A 370 89.38 38.09 -95.19
CA ARG A 370 88.50 39.09 -94.54
C ARG A 370 87.38 39.60 -95.48
N GLU A 371 86.50 40.47 -94.94
CA GLU A 371 85.59 41.44 -95.62
C GLU A 371 84.31 40.87 -96.32
N HIS A 372 83.06 41.32 -96.05
CA HIS A 372 82.31 42.59 -96.40
C HIS A 372 81.68 42.57 -97.83
N ARG A 373 80.47 43.10 -98.16
CA ARG A 373 79.39 43.91 -97.50
C ARG A 373 77.97 43.62 -98.15
N PRO A 374 76.84 44.37 -97.91
CA PRO A 374 75.44 43.88 -98.10
C PRO A 374 74.56 44.66 -99.12
N GLY A 375 73.26 44.31 -99.26
CA GLY A 375 72.22 45.20 -99.82
C GLY A 375 70.86 44.58 -100.21
N SER A 376 69.77 45.37 -100.09
CA SER A 376 68.44 45.27 -100.75
C SER A 376 67.44 44.14 -100.40
N MET A 377 66.40 44.42 -99.57
CA MET A 377 65.19 43.55 -99.41
C MET A 377 63.81 44.25 -99.17
N GLU A 378 63.68 45.59 -99.28
CA GLU A 378 62.51 46.39 -98.83
C GLU A 378 61.10 46.00 -99.34
N LYS A 379 60.96 45.11 -100.33
CA LYS A 379 59.65 44.68 -100.87
C LYS A 379 59.11 43.38 -100.26
N ASP A 380 59.99 42.47 -99.83
CA ASP A 380 59.57 41.26 -99.10
C ASP A 380 59.17 41.60 -97.66
N GLU A 381 59.75 42.66 -97.10
CA GLU A 381 59.42 43.23 -95.79
C GLU A 381 57.93 43.61 -95.67
N VAL A 382 57.31 44.17 -96.72
CA VAL A 382 55.89 44.56 -96.68
C VAL A 382 54.95 43.33 -96.69
N TYR A 383 55.25 42.31 -97.50
CA TYR A 383 54.46 41.08 -97.53
C TYR A 383 54.65 40.23 -96.27
N THR A 384 55.86 40.19 -95.71
CA THR A 384 56.12 39.50 -94.43
C THR A 384 55.47 40.23 -93.25
N LEU A 385 55.45 41.58 -93.23
CA LEU A 385 54.68 42.36 -92.25
C LEU A 385 53.16 42.14 -92.38
N ALA A 386 52.63 42.07 -93.60
CA ALA A 386 51.21 41.77 -93.82
C ALA A 386 50.84 40.36 -93.33
N GLY A 387 51.67 39.35 -93.63
CA GLY A 387 51.48 37.98 -93.12
C GLY A 387 51.66 37.87 -91.60
N ALA A 388 52.59 38.62 -91.01
CA ALA A 388 52.74 38.71 -89.55
C ALA A 388 51.50 39.36 -88.89
N LEU A 389 50.95 40.43 -89.48
CA LEU A 389 49.72 41.05 -89.02
C LEU A 389 48.54 40.07 -89.12
N GLU A 390 48.36 39.38 -90.25
CA GLU A 390 47.30 38.39 -90.46
C GLU A 390 47.41 37.22 -89.46
N ASN A 391 48.63 36.74 -89.19
CA ASN A 391 48.87 35.71 -88.18
C ASN A 391 48.56 36.21 -86.75
N SER A 392 48.96 37.44 -86.39
CA SER A 392 48.60 38.04 -85.09
C SER A 392 47.09 38.29 -84.96
N MET A 393 46.40 38.58 -86.06
CA MET A 393 44.94 38.71 -86.10
C MET A 393 44.27 37.34 -85.88
N LYS A 394 44.75 36.28 -86.54
CA LYS A 394 44.27 34.90 -86.31
C LYS A 394 44.54 34.44 -84.87
N GLU A 395 45.73 34.71 -84.34
CA GLU A 395 46.11 34.39 -82.96
C GLU A 395 45.22 35.12 -81.94
N SER A 396 44.98 36.42 -82.13
CA SER A 396 44.06 37.18 -81.27
C SER A 396 42.60 36.73 -81.43
N GLN A 397 42.17 36.32 -82.64
CA GLN A 397 40.84 35.76 -82.86
C GLN A 397 40.66 34.39 -82.17
N VAL A 398 41.68 33.52 -82.18
CA VAL A 398 41.68 32.27 -81.39
C VAL A 398 41.57 32.58 -79.91
N LYS A 399 42.38 33.51 -79.38
CA LYS A 399 42.32 33.93 -77.96
C LYS A 399 40.96 34.52 -77.57
N ILE A 400 40.30 35.27 -78.46
CA ILE A 400 38.93 35.75 -78.24
C ILE A 400 37.94 34.57 -78.11
N VAL A 401 38.06 33.55 -78.96
CA VAL A 401 37.21 32.35 -78.90
C VAL A 401 37.51 31.50 -77.66
N GLU A 402 38.77 31.36 -77.26
CA GLU A 402 39.17 30.68 -76.00
C GLU A 402 38.58 31.40 -74.78
N LEU A 403 38.69 32.73 -74.71
CA LEU A 403 38.10 33.55 -73.65
C LEU A 403 36.56 33.47 -73.63
N GLN A 404 35.92 33.37 -74.80
CA GLN A 404 34.46 33.15 -74.88
C GLN A 404 34.06 31.81 -74.25
N HIS A 405 34.74 30.70 -74.61
CA HIS A 405 34.47 29.40 -74.02
C HIS A 405 34.73 29.37 -72.50
N LEU A 406 35.80 30.02 -72.02
CA LEU A 406 36.09 30.13 -70.58
C LEU A 406 34.99 30.92 -69.84
N VAL A 407 34.51 32.01 -70.41
CA VAL A 407 33.41 32.80 -69.84
C VAL A 407 32.08 32.01 -69.88
N GLU A 408 31.85 31.16 -70.87
CA GLU A 408 30.68 30.28 -70.92
C GLU A 408 30.76 29.11 -69.94
N ALA A 409 31.93 28.52 -69.73
CA ALA A 409 32.17 27.54 -68.67
C ALA A 409 31.91 28.14 -67.27
N LEU A 410 32.48 29.32 -66.98
CA LEU A 410 32.25 30.03 -65.71
C LEU A 410 30.78 30.41 -65.49
N ARG A 411 30.02 30.71 -66.58
CA ARG A 411 28.56 30.91 -66.50
C ARG A 411 27.81 29.62 -66.17
N ALA A 412 28.22 28.48 -66.73
CA ALA A 412 27.63 27.18 -66.44
C ALA A 412 27.90 26.75 -64.98
N GLU A 413 29.14 26.89 -64.51
CA GLU A 413 29.52 26.66 -63.11
C GLU A 413 28.73 27.58 -62.16
N SER A 414 28.63 28.87 -62.47
CA SER A 414 27.81 29.83 -61.71
C SER A 414 26.31 29.45 -61.71
N GLY A 415 25.82 28.81 -62.76
CA GLY A 415 24.47 28.26 -62.85
C GLY A 415 24.27 27.06 -61.91
N LEU A 416 25.21 26.10 -61.90
CA LEU A 416 25.19 24.93 -61.02
C LEU A 416 25.33 25.32 -59.54
N LEU A 417 26.16 26.31 -59.23
CA LEU A 417 26.25 26.86 -57.87
C LEU A 417 24.94 27.52 -57.45
N ARG A 418 24.25 28.24 -58.34
CA ARG A 418 22.95 28.84 -58.05
C ARG A 418 21.88 27.78 -57.78
N THR A 419 21.75 26.75 -58.62
CA THR A 419 20.74 25.69 -58.39
C THR A 419 21.02 24.88 -57.13
N ARG A 420 22.29 24.70 -56.74
CA ARG A 420 22.67 24.14 -55.43
C ARG A 420 22.22 25.03 -54.27
N LEU A 421 22.48 26.34 -54.33
CA LEU A 421 22.05 27.29 -53.30
C LEU A 421 20.52 27.35 -53.18
N GLU A 422 19.80 27.37 -54.31
CA GLU A 422 18.33 27.29 -54.33
C GLU A 422 17.80 25.96 -53.80
N GLY A 423 18.58 24.87 -53.82
CA GLY A 423 18.27 23.61 -53.15
C GLY A 423 18.40 23.74 -51.64
N GLN A 424 19.56 24.22 -51.17
CA GLN A 424 19.85 24.42 -49.75
C GLN A 424 18.88 25.42 -49.10
N GLU A 425 18.44 26.46 -49.81
CA GLU A 425 17.41 27.39 -49.33
C GLU A 425 16.06 26.69 -49.08
N LYS A 426 15.65 25.78 -49.97
CA LYS A 426 14.42 24.99 -49.83
C LYS A 426 14.51 23.98 -48.68
N GLU A 427 15.68 23.36 -48.48
CA GLU A 427 15.96 22.49 -47.32
C GLU A 427 15.89 23.28 -46.01
N ILE A 428 16.56 24.44 -45.93
CA ILE A 428 16.53 25.34 -44.76
C ILE A 428 15.09 25.81 -44.48
N TYR A 429 14.30 26.12 -45.50
CA TYR A 429 12.89 26.49 -45.35
C TYR A 429 12.04 25.34 -44.79
N GLN A 430 12.25 24.11 -45.25
CA GLN A 430 11.57 22.92 -44.72
C GLN A 430 11.96 22.66 -43.25
N LEU A 431 13.25 22.74 -42.90
CA LEU A 431 13.73 22.59 -41.53
C LEU A 431 13.14 23.68 -40.61
N ARG A 432 13.10 24.95 -41.05
CA ARG A 432 12.43 26.04 -40.31
C ARG A 432 10.93 25.78 -40.09
N LYS A 433 10.24 25.14 -41.03
CA LYS A 433 8.83 24.73 -40.86
C LYS A 433 8.68 23.58 -39.88
N GLN A 434 9.60 22.61 -39.87
CA GLN A 434 9.62 21.51 -38.89
C GLN A 434 9.88 22.03 -37.48
N ILE A 435 10.87 22.90 -37.30
CA ILE A 435 11.21 23.53 -36.00
C ILE A 435 9.96 24.21 -35.41
N LYS A 436 9.27 25.06 -36.18
CA LYS A 436 8.01 25.70 -35.72
C LYS A 436 6.89 24.73 -35.37
N HIS A 437 6.86 23.54 -35.97
CA HIS A 437 5.89 22.50 -35.64
C HIS A 437 6.27 21.70 -34.38
N LEU A 438 7.56 21.68 -34.02
CA LEU A 438 8.05 21.14 -32.75
C LEU A 438 7.85 22.16 -31.61
N GLU A 439 8.20 23.43 -31.83
CA GLU A 439 7.97 24.55 -30.89
C GLU A 439 6.49 24.60 -30.43
N GLU A 440 5.54 24.49 -31.37
CA GLU A 440 4.11 24.48 -31.06
C GLU A 440 3.65 23.20 -30.34
N LYS A 441 4.29 22.04 -30.61
CA LYS A 441 4.02 20.80 -29.86
C LYS A 441 4.58 20.84 -28.44
N GLU A 442 5.74 21.45 -28.27
CA GLU A 442 6.36 21.69 -26.96
C GLU A 442 5.47 22.62 -26.12
N ARG A 443 4.98 23.73 -26.71
CA ARG A 443 4.01 24.63 -26.05
C ARG A 443 2.76 23.88 -25.55
N VAL A 444 2.11 23.09 -26.42
CA VAL A 444 0.90 22.33 -26.06
C VAL A 444 1.20 21.21 -25.05
N ALA A 445 2.37 20.58 -25.12
CA ALA A 445 2.78 19.58 -24.14
C ALA A 445 3.03 20.21 -22.76
N ASN A 446 3.67 21.38 -22.70
CA ASN A 446 3.90 22.12 -21.45
C ASN A 446 2.57 22.56 -20.81
N GLU A 447 1.65 23.12 -21.60
CA GLU A 447 0.29 23.48 -21.12
C GLU A 447 -0.49 22.25 -20.61
N SER A 448 -0.31 21.08 -21.25
CA SER A 448 -0.89 19.82 -20.76
C SER A 448 -0.26 19.33 -19.46
N VAL A 449 1.07 19.49 -19.28
CA VAL A 449 1.77 19.12 -18.05
C VAL A 449 1.41 20.06 -16.90
N GLU A 450 1.26 21.36 -17.15
CA GLU A 450 0.77 22.33 -16.17
C GLU A 450 -0.65 21.98 -15.70
N GLY A 451 -1.56 21.61 -16.62
CA GLY A 451 -2.89 21.13 -16.26
C GLY A 451 -2.88 19.86 -15.41
N LEU A 452 -2.09 18.86 -15.80
CA LEU A 452 -1.92 17.63 -15.01
C LEU A 452 -1.31 17.89 -13.62
N MET A 453 -0.41 18.87 -13.50
CA MET A 453 0.17 19.27 -12.21
C MET A 453 -0.88 19.87 -11.28
N MET A 454 -1.80 20.70 -11.81
CA MET A 454 -2.94 21.22 -11.04
C MET A 454 -3.86 20.07 -10.58
N ASP A 455 -4.24 19.16 -11.48
CA ASP A 455 -5.05 17.97 -11.14
C ASP A 455 -4.40 17.14 -10.02
N VAL A 456 -3.08 16.91 -10.08
CA VAL A 456 -2.34 16.16 -9.06
C VAL A 456 -2.36 16.89 -7.71
N THR A 457 -2.13 18.21 -7.67
CA THR A 457 -2.20 18.96 -6.41
C THR A 457 -3.60 18.96 -5.79
N ALA A 458 -4.66 19.02 -6.60
CA ALA A 458 -6.04 18.91 -6.12
C ALA A 458 -6.32 17.51 -5.54
N ALA A 459 -5.92 16.44 -6.25
CA ALA A 459 -6.07 15.06 -5.79
C ALA A 459 -5.25 14.77 -4.51
N GLU A 460 -4.08 15.40 -4.35
CA GLU A 460 -3.31 15.36 -3.11
C GLU A 460 -4.03 16.03 -1.93
N GLU A 461 -4.65 17.19 -2.15
CA GLU A 461 -5.45 17.85 -1.11
C GLU A 461 -6.68 17.01 -0.73
N GLU A 462 -7.32 16.35 -1.68
CA GLU A 462 -8.41 15.42 -1.41
C GLU A 462 -7.94 14.21 -0.60
N ILE A 463 -6.81 13.58 -0.97
CA ILE A 463 -6.20 12.51 -0.15
C ILE A 463 -5.92 12.99 1.28
N LYS A 464 -5.46 14.24 1.47
CA LYS A 464 -5.24 14.83 2.81
C LYS A 464 -6.57 14.99 3.57
N ARG A 465 -7.64 15.44 2.92
CA ARG A 465 -9.01 15.55 3.51
C ARG A 465 -9.55 14.18 3.93
N TRP A 466 -9.49 13.17 3.04
CA TRP A 466 -9.96 11.81 3.34
C TRP A 466 -9.17 11.14 4.47
N LYS A 467 -7.86 11.38 4.57
CA LYS A 467 -7.04 10.91 5.70
C LYS A 467 -7.47 11.52 7.04
N MET A 468 -7.61 12.85 7.11
CA MET A 468 -8.08 13.51 8.33
C MET A 468 -9.45 12.97 8.77
N ALA A 469 -10.40 12.80 7.84
CA ALA A 469 -11.71 12.26 8.15
C ALA A 469 -11.65 10.81 8.68
N ALA A 470 -10.81 9.95 8.08
CA ALA A 470 -10.62 8.57 8.55
C ALA A 470 -9.91 8.50 9.92
N GLU A 471 -9.01 9.44 10.22
CA GLU A 471 -8.37 9.57 11.53
C GLU A 471 -9.39 10.05 12.59
N GLU A 472 -10.22 11.05 12.28
CA GLU A 472 -11.32 11.52 13.14
C GLU A 472 -12.37 10.41 13.41
N GLU A 473 -12.78 9.64 12.40
CA GLU A 473 -13.68 8.49 12.60
C GLU A 473 -13.04 7.37 13.44
N ALA A 474 -11.73 7.12 13.29
CA ALA A 474 -11.01 6.15 14.10
C ALA A 474 -10.85 6.58 15.56
N GLU A 475 -10.72 7.89 15.84
CA GLU A 475 -10.73 8.43 17.20
C GLU A 475 -12.13 8.39 17.83
N ALA A 476 -13.18 8.74 17.07
CA ALA A 476 -14.56 8.58 17.50
C ALA A 476 -14.92 7.12 17.80
N GLY A 477 -14.42 6.17 17.00
CA GLY A 477 -14.54 4.74 17.24
C GLY A 477 -13.95 4.31 18.59
N LYS A 478 -12.70 4.69 18.87
CA LYS A 478 -12.01 4.40 20.14
C LYS A 478 -12.73 4.99 21.35
N ALA A 479 -13.30 6.19 21.22
CA ALA A 479 -14.06 6.82 22.30
C ALA A 479 -15.33 5.99 22.63
N ILE A 480 -16.04 5.51 21.61
CA ILE A 480 -17.21 4.63 21.78
C ILE A 480 -16.82 3.27 22.36
N GLU A 481 -15.66 2.71 21.97
CA GLU A 481 -15.13 1.48 22.57
C GLU A 481 -14.85 1.68 24.08
N GLN A 482 -14.23 2.79 24.48
CA GLN A 482 -13.99 3.12 25.88
C GLN A 482 -15.30 3.31 26.67
N GLU A 483 -16.32 3.94 26.08
CA GLU A 483 -17.66 4.01 26.69
C GLU A 483 -18.24 2.60 26.92
N PHE A 484 -18.16 1.70 25.94
CA PHE A 484 -18.61 0.31 26.12
C PHE A 484 -17.77 -0.47 27.15
N GLU A 485 -16.45 -0.27 27.22
CA GLU A 485 -15.61 -0.88 28.26
C GLU A 485 -16.02 -0.42 29.67
N THR A 486 -16.29 0.87 29.86
CA THR A 486 -16.76 1.38 31.16
C THR A 486 -18.14 0.82 31.53
N GLN A 487 -19.08 0.75 30.60
CA GLN A 487 -20.40 0.13 30.80
C GLN A 487 -20.30 -1.37 31.10
N LEU A 488 -19.43 -2.10 30.41
CA LEU A 488 -19.15 -3.51 30.71
C LEU A 488 -18.49 -3.66 32.10
N SER A 489 -17.71 -2.68 32.55
CA SER A 489 -17.11 -2.70 33.88
C SER A 489 -18.14 -2.45 35.00
N SER A 490 -19.16 -1.60 34.78
CA SER A 490 -20.23 -1.38 35.77
C SER A 490 -21.18 -2.56 35.83
N LEU A 491 -21.64 -3.07 34.67
CA LEU A 491 -22.51 -4.25 34.60
C LEU A 491 -21.86 -5.51 35.20
N ARG A 492 -20.53 -5.64 35.13
CA ARG A 492 -19.80 -6.71 35.84
C ARG A 492 -19.83 -6.55 37.36
N LYS A 493 -19.68 -5.32 37.88
CA LYS A 493 -19.80 -5.03 39.33
C LYS A 493 -21.21 -5.31 39.83
N GLU A 494 -22.23 -4.76 39.17
CA GLU A 494 -23.64 -5.00 39.47
C GLU A 494 -23.98 -6.50 39.47
N LEU A 495 -23.45 -7.26 38.51
CA LEU A 495 -23.60 -8.71 38.44
C LEU A 495 -22.89 -9.45 39.60
N ASP A 496 -21.72 -9.00 40.04
CA ASP A 496 -20.99 -9.61 41.15
C ASP A 496 -21.58 -9.23 42.53
N GLU A 497 -22.09 -8.01 42.68
CA GLU A 497 -22.91 -7.58 43.82
C GLU A 497 -24.21 -8.39 43.91
N ALA A 498 -24.90 -8.60 42.77
CA ALA A 498 -26.10 -9.43 42.72
C ALA A 498 -25.82 -10.90 43.08
N LYS A 499 -24.67 -11.47 42.69
CA LYS A 499 -24.23 -12.81 43.13
C LYS A 499 -23.99 -12.85 44.64
N GLN A 500 -23.33 -11.84 45.22
CA GLN A 500 -23.09 -11.77 46.66
C GLN A 500 -24.40 -11.71 47.44
N ALA A 501 -25.35 -10.86 47.02
CA ALA A 501 -26.69 -10.79 47.60
C ALA A 501 -27.47 -12.12 47.46
N MET A 502 -27.32 -12.84 46.33
CA MET A 502 -27.88 -14.18 46.16
C MET A 502 -27.31 -15.20 47.14
N LEU A 503 -25.98 -15.23 47.33
CA LEU A 503 -25.32 -16.12 48.29
C LEU A 503 -25.73 -15.80 49.74
N GLU A 504 -25.87 -14.52 50.10
CA GLU A 504 -26.43 -14.12 51.39
C GLU A 504 -27.86 -14.62 51.58
N LEU A 505 -28.73 -14.47 50.58
CA LEU A 505 -30.12 -14.94 50.66
C LEU A 505 -30.20 -16.47 50.73
N GLU A 506 -29.32 -17.19 50.03
CA GLU A 506 -29.20 -18.65 50.11
C GLU A 506 -28.76 -19.10 51.51
N ASN A 507 -27.80 -18.40 52.13
CA ASN A 507 -27.38 -18.68 53.52
C ASN A 507 -28.48 -18.34 54.54
N LYS A 508 -29.19 -17.22 54.36
CA LYS A 508 -30.36 -16.83 55.17
C LYS A 508 -31.53 -17.81 54.99
N LEU A 509 -31.64 -18.47 53.84
CA LEU A 509 -32.61 -19.54 53.56
C LEU A 509 -32.20 -20.85 54.26
N LYS A 510 -30.95 -21.31 54.11
CA LYS A 510 -30.43 -22.50 54.81
C LYS A 510 -30.61 -22.42 56.32
N PHE A 511 -30.30 -21.26 56.94
CA PHE A 511 -30.56 -21.04 58.37
C PHE A 511 -32.05 -21.14 58.74
N LYS A 512 -32.96 -20.70 57.87
CA LYS A 512 -34.41 -20.86 58.06
C LYS A 512 -34.86 -22.32 57.89
N GLU A 513 -34.23 -23.08 56.99
CA GLU A 513 -34.49 -24.51 56.83
C GLU A 513 -33.97 -25.32 58.04
N GLU A 514 -32.77 -25.03 58.53
CA GLU A 514 -32.20 -25.64 59.74
C GLU A 514 -33.03 -25.34 60.99
N THR A 515 -33.45 -24.09 61.19
CA THR A 515 -34.32 -23.73 62.33
C THR A 515 -35.73 -24.33 62.20
N ALA A 516 -36.28 -24.44 60.98
CA ALA A 516 -37.54 -25.17 60.75
C ALA A 516 -37.40 -26.67 61.01
N ALA A 517 -36.30 -27.30 60.59
CA ALA A 517 -36.01 -28.71 60.85
C ALA A 517 -35.84 -28.98 62.37
N ALA A 518 -35.14 -28.09 63.09
CA ALA A 518 -35.03 -28.14 64.54
C ALA A 518 -36.39 -27.99 65.25
N ALA A 519 -37.24 -27.06 64.78
CA ALA A 519 -38.60 -26.89 65.31
C ALA A 519 -39.49 -28.11 65.06
N MET A 520 -39.40 -28.74 63.88
CA MET A 520 -40.09 -30.00 63.59
C MET A 520 -39.58 -31.14 64.47
N ALA A 521 -38.27 -31.31 64.64
CA ALA A 521 -37.68 -32.32 65.53
C ALA A 521 -38.10 -32.13 67.00
N ALA A 522 -38.18 -30.87 67.47
CA ALA A 522 -38.67 -30.53 68.81
C ALA A 522 -40.16 -30.86 68.98
N ARG A 523 -41.00 -30.54 67.98
CA ARG A 523 -42.42 -30.96 67.96
C ARG A 523 -42.55 -32.48 68.00
N ASP A 524 -41.76 -33.19 67.20
CA ASP A 524 -41.74 -34.65 67.13
C ASP A 524 -41.40 -35.28 68.49
N ALA A 525 -40.42 -34.71 69.20
CA ALA A 525 -40.06 -35.11 70.56
C ALA A 525 -41.19 -34.80 71.57
N ALA A 526 -41.84 -33.64 71.46
CA ALA A 526 -42.99 -33.28 72.29
C ALA A 526 -44.19 -34.21 72.05
N GLU A 527 -44.51 -34.56 70.81
CA GLU A 527 -45.56 -35.54 70.48
C GLU A 527 -45.24 -36.96 71.00
N LYS A 528 -43.96 -37.39 70.94
CA LYS A 528 -43.51 -38.66 71.53
C LYS A 528 -43.65 -38.63 73.07
N SER A 529 -43.32 -37.50 73.70
CA SER A 529 -43.51 -37.28 75.14
C SER A 529 -44.99 -37.31 75.55
N LEU A 530 -45.86 -36.63 74.78
CA LEU A 530 -47.32 -36.63 74.98
C LEU A 530 -47.89 -38.04 74.90
N LYS A 531 -47.57 -38.79 73.85
CA LYS A 531 -48.01 -40.19 73.66
C LYS A 531 -47.56 -41.09 74.82
N LEU A 532 -46.36 -40.87 75.37
CA LEU A 532 -45.89 -41.56 76.59
C LEU A 532 -46.60 -41.11 77.87
N ALA A 533 -47.02 -39.84 77.97
CA ALA A 533 -47.82 -39.34 79.09
C ALA A 533 -49.26 -39.92 79.04
N ASP A 534 -49.87 -40.01 77.86
CA ASP A 534 -51.17 -40.64 77.66
C ASP A 534 -51.14 -42.14 77.98
N MET A 535 -50.11 -42.87 77.54
CA MET A 535 -49.90 -44.27 77.95
C MET A 535 -49.64 -44.46 79.45
N ARG A 536 -49.24 -43.40 80.18
CA ARG A 536 -49.19 -43.41 81.65
C ARG A 536 -50.55 -43.06 82.25
N SER A 537 -51.31 -42.14 81.65
CA SER A 537 -52.63 -41.74 82.12
C SER A 537 -53.68 -42.84 81.95
N THR A 538 -53.62 -43.64 80.86
CA THR A 538 -54.45 -44.86 80.71
C THR A 538 -54.16 -45.85 81.83
N ARG A 539 -52.89 -46.21 82.04
CA ARG A 539 -52.46 -47.15 83.09
C ARG A 539 -52.79 -46.69 84.50
N LEU A 540 -52.81 -45.37 84.75
CA LEU A 540 -53.25 -44.81 86.03
C LEU A 540 -54.77 -44.87 86.18
N ARG A 541 -55.54 -44.64 85.10
CA ARG A 541 -57.00 -44.84 85.11
C ARG A 541 -57.39 -46.31 85.26
N GLU A 542 -56.78 -47.22 84.52
CA GLU A 542 -56.93 -48.69 84.68
C GLU A 542 -56.71 -49.12 86.14
N ARG A 543 -55.69 -48.55 86.81
CA ARG A 543 -55.42 -48.80 88.25
C ARG A 543 -56.44 -48.15 89.19
N LEU A 544 -56.94 -46.96 88.88
CA LEU A 544 -57.99 -46.30 89.67
C LEU A 544 -59.34 -47.01 89.51
N GLU A 545 -59.65 -47.50 88.32
CA GLU A 545 -60.84 -48.31 88.02
C GLU A 545 -60.78 -49.65 88.76
N GLU A 546 -59.63 -50.33 88.76
CA GLU A 546 -59.39 -51.55 89.55
C GLU A 546 -59.47 -51.29 91.07
N ILE A 547 -58.89 -50.19 91.57
CA ILE A 547 -59.00 -49.81 93.00
C ILE A 547 -60.44 -49.43 93.37
N ASN A 548 -61.18 -48.75 92.49
CA ASN A 548 -62.59 -48.42 92.70
C ASN A 548 -63.46 -49.68 92.70
N LYS A 549 -63.18 -50.64 91.81
CA LYS A 549 -63.83 -51.95 91.80
C LYS A 549 -63.52 -52.75 93.08
N GLN A 550 -62.28 -52.72 93.57
CA GLN A 550 -61.92 -53.31 94.87
C GLN A 550 -62.62 -52.60 96.04
N LEU A 551 -62.83 -51.28 95.95
CA LEU A 551 -63.63 -50.53 96.91
C LEU A 551 -65.09 -50.97 96.88
N GLU A 552 -65.73 -51.05 95.71
CA GLU A 552 -67.11 -51.55 95.55
C GLU A 552 -67.25 -53.01 96.02
N GLU A 553 -66.30 -53.89 95.70
CA GLU A 553 -66.26 -55.27 96.21
C GLU A 553 -66.05 -55.35 97.74
N SER A 554 -65.42 -54.32 98.34
CA SER A 554 -65.31 -54.19 99.79
C SER A 554 -66.58 -53.59 100.44
N ASP A 555 -67.25 -52.67 99.76
CA ASP A 555 -68.45 -51.98 100.27
C ASP A 555 -69.66 -52.92 100.28
N ASN A 556 -69.82 -53.70 99.21
CA ASN A 556 -70.75 -54.84 99.13
C ASN A 556 -70.44 -55.96 100.14
N ARG A 557 -69.26 -55.93 100.81
CA ARG A 557 -68.93 -56.81 101.94
C ARG A 557 -69.27 -56.18 103.30
N THR A 558 -69.27 -54.85 103.43
CA THR A 558 -69.57 -54.14 104.69
C THR A 558 -71.05 -54.02 105.02
N ASP A 559 -71.95 -54.39 104.11
CA ASP A 559 -73.41 -54.50 104.34
C ASP A 559 -73.82 -55.54 105.43
N SER A 560 -72.84 -56.13 106.12
CA SER A 560 -73.02 -57.11 107.21
C SER A 560 -72.31 -56.75 108.53
N SER A 561 -71.65 -55.60 108.66
CA SER A 561 -71.08 -55.17 109.94
C SER A 561 -71.04 -53.67 110.16
N ASN A 562 -71.36 -53.24 111.39
CA ASN A 562 -71.74 -51.87 111.71
C ASN A 562 -70.75 -51.23 112.69
N ARG A 563 -70.56 -49.89 112.57
CA ARG A 563 -69.81 -48.97 113.46
C ARG A 563 -68.28 -49.08 113.38
N ASN A 564 -67.59 -48.01 112.98
CA ASN A 564 -67.10 -47.02 113.96
C ASN A 564 -66.51 -45.72 113.35
N GLY A 565 -66.58 -44.62 114.12
CA GLY A 565 -65.55 -43.57 114.16
C GLY A 565 -65.32 -42.65 112.95
N HIS A 566 -65.98 -41.48 112.91
CA HIS A 566 -65.54 -40.36 112.08
C HIS A 566 -64.14 -39.86 112.48
N ARG A 567 -63.25 -39.62 111.50
CA ARG A 567 -62.17 -38.63 111.60
C ARG A 567 -62.03 -37.88 110.27
N TYR A 568 -62.30 -36.57 110.29
CA TYR A 568 -61.86 -35.68 109.23
C TYR A 568 -60.33 -35.63 109.23
N MET A 569 -59.70 -35.95 108.11
CA MET A 569 -58.30 -35.62 107.85
C MET A 569 -58.23 -34.72 106.62
N CYS A 570 -58.01 -33.43 106.87
CA CYS A 570 -57.72 -32.46 105.83
C CYS A 570 -56.31 -32.74 105.25
N TRP A 571 -56.22 -32.99 103.95
CA TRP A 571 -54.94 -33.19 103.26
C TRP A 571 -54.42 -31.84 102.73
N PRO A 572 -53.16 -31.43 102.98
CA PRO A 572 -52.72 -30.06 102.67
C PRO A 572 -52.43 -29.81 101.18
N TRP A 573 -52.92 -28.68 100.65
CA TRP A 573 -52.49 -28.12 99.37
C TRP A 573 -51.16 -27.39 99.51
N GLN A 574 -50.07 -28.15 99.53
CA GLN A 574 -48.70 -27.65 99.39
C GLN A 574 -47.95 -28.54 98.38
N TRP A 575 -46.92 -28.00 97.71
CA TRP A 575 -46.19 -28.61 96.56
C TRP A 575 -46.78 -28.41 95.14
N LEU A 576 -47.56 -27.35 94.92
CA LEU A 576 -47.55 -26.63 93.64
C LEU A 576 -46.98 -25.22 93.86
N GLY A 577 -45.73 -25.02 93.45
CA GLY A 577 -44.90 -23.87 93.83
C GLY A 577 -45.19 -22.57 93.07
N LEU A 578 -46.40 -22.03 93.22
CA LEU A 578 -46.75 -20.69 92.72
C LEU A 578 -46.49 -19.63 93.79
N ASN A 579 -45.36 -18.93 93.68
CA ASN A 579 -45.03 -17.75 94.50
C ASN A 579 -45.08 -16.45 93.67
N TYR A 580 -46.00 -15.58 94.06
CA TYR A 580 -46.22 -14.19 93.64
C TYR A 580 -46.77 -13.50 94.94
N VAL A 581 -46.49 -12.26 95.36
CA VAL A 581 -45.97 -11.02 94.73
C VAL A 581 -45.27 -10.17 95.81
N ARG A 582 -44.21 -9.39 95.50
CA ARG A 582 -44.03 -7.99 95.99
C ARG A 582 -42.92 -7.19 95.25
N LEU A 583 -43.34 -6.20 94.46
CA LEU A 583 -42.58 -5.01 94.02
C LEU A 583 -42.91 -3.82 94.96
N PRO A 584 -42.43 -2.57 94.77
CA PRO A 584 -41.24 -2.00 94.07
C PRO A 584 -40.37 -1.20 95.10
N PRO A 585 -39.60 -0.11 94.83
CA PRO A 585 -39.08 0.53 93.59
C PRO A 585 -37.53 0.54 93.54
N THR A 586 -36.78 1.17 92.61
CA THR A 586 -37.00 2.28 91.64
C THR A 586 -36.35 2.02 90.26
N GLU A 587 -36.71 2.87 89.29
CA GLU A 587 -35.88 3.46 88.19
C GLU A 587 -34.55 2.76 87.79
N THR A 588 -34.23 2.54 86.50
CA THR A 588 -34.68 3.22 85.26
C THR A 588 -35.04 2.27 84.11
N GLU A 589 -35.84 2.76 83.16
CA GLU A 589 -36.08 2.11 81.86
C GLU A 589 -34.86 2.21 80.94
N GLN A 590 -34.52 1.14 80.20
CA GLN A 590 -34.04 1.22 78.81
C GLN A 590 -34.05 -0.16 78.14
N SER A 591 -34.12 -0.18 76.81
CA SER A 591 -34.42 -1.38 76.00
C SER A 591 -33.29 -1.78 75.06
N SER A 592 -32.82 -3.02 75.19
CA SER A 592 -32.12 -3.79 74.15
C SER A 592 -32.52 -5.27 74.34
N ASN A 593 -32.92 -6.06 73.34
CA ASN A 593 -32.95 -5.84 71.89
C ASN A 593 -31.58 -5.76 71.20
N GLU A 594 -30.69 -6.70 71.54
CA GLU A 594 -29.51 -7.04 70.75
C GLU A 594 -29.91 -7.90 69.54
N MET A 595 -30.68 -7.26 68.63
CA MET A 595 -30.55 -7.56 67.21
C MET A 595 -29.27 -6.85 66.75
N GLU A 596 -28.20 -7.59 66.46
CA GLU A 596 -27.02 -7.01 65.80
C GLU A 596 -27.33 -6.75 64.31
N LEU A 597 -28.12 -5.70 64.07
CA LEU A 597 -28.27 -5.06 62.78
C LEU A 597 -27.05 -4.18 62.52
N SER A 598 -26.00 -4.79 61.99
CA SER A 598 -24.87 -4.07 61.40
C SER A 598 -25.31 -3.45 60.07
N GLU A 599 -25.73 -2.18 60.08
CA GLU A 599 -25.88 -1.41 58.84
C GLU A 599 -24.51 -1.17 58.18
N PRO A 600 -24.41 -1.17 56.83
CA PRO A 600 -23.16 -0.92 56.14
C PRO A 600 -22.82 0.56 56.11
N LEU A 601 -21.53 0.89 56.25
CA LEU A 601 -20.98 2.22 56.01
C LEU A 601 -19.78 2.14 55.07
N ILE A 602 -20.06 2.45 53.79
CA ILE A 602 -19.14 2.71 52.67
C ILE A 602 -18.31 1.50 52.21
#